data_AF-A0A6L5G7H3-F1
#
_entry.id   AF-A0A6L5G7H3-F1
#
_cell.length_a   1.000
_cell.length_b   1.000
_cell.length_c   1.000
_cell.angle_alpha   90.00
_cell.angle_beta   90.00
_cell.angle_gamma   90.00
#
_symmetry.space_group_name_H-M   'P 1'
#
loop_
_entity.id
_entity.type
_entity.pdbx_description
1 polymer ?
#
loop_
_entity_poly.entity_id
_entity_poly.type
_entity_poly.pdbx_seq_one_letter_code
_entity_poly.pdbx_strand_id
1 'polypeptide(L)'
;MTFPPPNPYDPNQSPGGQPSQPGYSAPQQPGYGAPSQPGFGAPTPPGYGPPQQPGYPPQPGGPYGAPPPIPPASGGSGGLVAKILSGAGVLVIGIIVVVVRALSSDSGDSNDTAGDVTDTATDSVTLSEEEVEQVEAAVVGDCITDADVNVDDLVVPCDDPTAFWTITQVSDDSGAAVTIMGDLEDASVVATVCGQEYMGWTPGELWKSYQVVYTETIEGIGGPVDYLYCIEAIDKEDADGGRPVTPDTGDCTDGSTLRTFDCSNAAALYVVDDIEVYDPPIDELSFDYTTALGGCPGSDYYATPVTGGEGILPQVYLAYCSSDNG
;
A
#
# COMPACT_ATOMS: atom_id res chain seq x y z
N MET A 1 37.38 -18.46 41.82
CA MET A 1 38.34 -17.34 41.90
C MET A 1 37.79 -16.36 42.92
N THR A 2 38.54 -16.11 44.00
CA THR A 2 38.04 -15.43 45.21
C THR A 2 38.47 -13.96 45.19
N PHE A 3 37.51 -13.04 45.28
CA PHE A 3 37.77 -11.59 45.30
C PHE A 3 38.30 -11.13 46.68
N PRO A 4 39.27 -10.21 46.74
CA PRO A 4 39.73 -9.63 48.00
C PRO A 4 38.77 -8.55 48.54
N PRO A 5 38.67 -8.38 49.88
CA PRO A 5 37.78 -7.40 50.50
C PRO A 5 38.34 -5.97 50.46
N PRO A 6 37.47 -4.94 50.54
CA PRO A 6 37.87 -3.53 50.53
C PRO A 6 38.50 -3.09 51.86
N ASN A 7 39.58 -2.30 51.75
CA ASN A 7 40.38 -1.77 52.85
C ASN A 7 39.74 -0.48 53.43
N PRO A 8 39.77 -0.25 54.77
CA PRO A 8 39.10 0.90 55.38
C PRO A 8 40.03 2.12 55.57
N TYR A 9 39.48 3.29 55.23
CA TYR A 9 39.73 4.64 55.77
C TYR A 9 41.19 5.15 55.94
N ASP A 10 41.55 6.16 55.13
CA ASP A 10 42.62 7.13 55.42
C ASP A 10 41.97 8.48 55.86
N PRO A 11 42.22 8.97 57.09
CA PRO A 11 41.51 10.13 57.65
C PRO A 11 42.23 11.48 57.44
N ASN A 12 43.10 11.65 56.43
CA ASN A 12 44.01 12.80 56.41
C ASN A 12 43.97 13.68 55.15
N GLN A 13 42.81 14.26 54.80
CA GLN A 13 42.78 15.39 53.87
C GLN A 13 41.92 16.57 54.37
N SER A 14 42.61 17.70 54.52
CA SER A 14 42.14 19.00 54.98
C SER A 14 41.18 19.71 54.00
N PRO A 15 40.36 20.65 54.48
CA PRO A 15 39.38 21.38 53.67
C PRO A 15 39.97 22.66 53.07
N GLY A 16 39.78 22.89 51.77
CA GLY A 16 40.05 24.21 51.18
C GLY A 16 40.24 24.21 49.67
N GLY A 17 39.32 24.85 48.96
CA GLY A 17 39.47 25.14 47.53
C GLY A 17 38.13 25.19 46.81
N GLN A 18 37.46 26.32 46.88
CA GLN A 18 36.27 26.62 46.07
C GLN A 18 36.72 26.80 44.60
N PRO A 19 36.25 26.01 43.64
CA PRO A 19 36.66 26.16 42.25
C PRO A 19 35.91 27.33 41.59
N SER A 20 36.69 28.27 41.04
CA SER A 20 36.23 29.33 40.14
C SER A 20 35.66 28.72 38.87
N GLN A 21 34.39 29.00 38.54
CA GLN A 21 33.80 28.57 37.27
C GLN A 21 34.45 29.31 36.08
N PRO A 22 34.91 28.59 35.04
CA PRO A 22 35.28 29.20 33.77
C PRO A 22 34.03 29.74 33.06
N GLY A 23 34.03 31.04 32.78
CA GLY A 23 32.98 31.68 31.98
C GLY A 23 33.04 31.18 30.53
N TYR A 24 31.99 30.48 30.11
CA TYR A 24 31.78 30.14 28.70
C TYR A 24 31.40 31.40 27.92
N SER A 25 32.34 31.92 27.13
CA SER A 25 32.05 32.88 26.07
C SER A 25 31.30 32.17 24.95
N ALA A 26 30.09 32.64 24.64
CA ALA A 26 29.29 32.15 23.52
C ALA A 26 30.06 32.31 22.19
N PRO A 27 30.06 31.29 21.30
CA PRO A 27 30.65 31.42 19.98
C PRO A 27 29.86 32.44 19.14
N GLN A 28 30.56 33.41 18.55
CA GLN A 28 29.98 34.28 17.53
C GLN A 28 29.58 33.45 16.32
N GLN A 29 28.31 33.52 15.93
CA GLN A 29 27.83 32.91 14.70
C GLN A 29 28.40 33.63 13.46
N PRO A 30 29.01 32.90 12.51
CA PRO A 30 29.35 33.45 11.20
C PRO A 30 28.06 33.88 10.47
N GLY A 31 28.00 35.16 10.11
CA GLY A 31 26.89 35.70 9.32
C GLY A 31 26.90 35.11 7.91
N TYR A 32 25.91 34.29 7.60
CA TYR A 32 25.65 33.84 6.24
C TYR A 32 25.11 35.01 5.41
N GLY A 33 25.93 35.50 4.48
CA GLY A 33 25.50 36.41 3.44
C GLY A 33 24.52 35.70 2.51
N ALA A 34 23.34 36.29 2.31
CA ALA A 34 22.34 35.79 1.38
C ALA A 34 22.91 35.80 -0.05
N PRO A 35 22.83 34.69 -0.81
CA PRO A 35 23.20 34.69 -2.21
C PRO A 35 22.22 35.56 -3.01
N SER A 36 22.77 36.50 -3.79
CA SER A 36 22.02 37.31 -4.75
C SER A 36 21.39 36.41 -5.82
N GLN A 37 20.06 36.35 -5.86
CA GLN A 37 19.31 35.62 -6.88
C GLN A 37 19.52 36.24 -8.28
N PRO A 38 19.91 35.44 -9.29
CA PRO A 38 19.85 35.85 -10.68
C PRO A 38 18.38 36.03 -11.11
N GLY A 39 18.04 37.22 -11.59
CA GLY A 39 16.69 37.52 -12.09
C GLY A 39 16.36 36.73 -13.35
N PHE A 40 15.52 35.71 -13.22
CA PHE A 40 14.91 35.04 -14.37
C PHE A 40 13.78 35.92 -14.92
N GLY A 41 13.96 36.36 -16.17
CA GLY A 41 12.92 37.06 -16.93
C GLY A 41 11.71 36.16 -17.12
N ALA A 42 10.53 36.72 -16.83
CA ALA A 42 9.26 36.04 -17.05
C ALA A 42 9.08 35.69 -18.55
N PRO A 43 8.79 34.43 -18.90
CA PRO A 43 8.41 34.09 -20.27
C PRO A 43 7.04 34.69 -20.61
N THR A 44 6.99 35.41 -21.73
CA THR A 44 5.76 35.90 -22.36
C THR A 44 4.81 34.74 -22.68
N PRO A 45 3.53 34.80 -22.28
CA PRO A 45 2.57 33.74 -22.57
C PRO A 45 2.29 33.64 -24.09
N PRO A 46 2.27 32.42 -24.67
CA PRO A 46 1.84 32.22 -26.05
C PRO A 46 0.35 32.57 -26.22
N GLY A 47 0.05 33.45 -27.17
CA GLY A 47 -1.31 33.81 -27.52
C GLY A 47 -2.05 32.65 -28.17
N TYR A 48 -3.06 32.11 -27.48
CA TYR A 48 -4.02 31.18 -28.05
C TYR A 48 -4.98 31.94 -28.98
N GLY A 49 -4.78 31.78 -30.29
CA GLY A 49 -5.79 32.10 -31.29
C GLY A 49 -6.85 30.99 -31.36
N PRO A 50 -8.13 31.31 -31.65
CA PRO A 50 -9.18 30.31 -31.76
C PRO A 50 -8.94 29.37 -32.96
N PRO A 51 -9.23 28.07 -32.83
CA PRO A 51 -9.07 27.10 -33.91
C PRO A 51 -10.04 27.40 -35.06
N GLN A 52 -9.50 27.51 -36.28
CA GLN A 52 -10.25 27.56 -37.52
C GLN A 52 -10.92 26.20 -37.76
N GLN A 53 -12.25 26.17 -37.82
CA GLN A 53 -13.01 24.97 -38.17
C GLN A 53 -12.86 24.64 -39.67
N PRO A 54 -12.50 23.40 -40.03
CA PRO A 54 -12.54 22.93 -41.42
C PRO A 54 -13.98 22.82 -41.92
N GLY A 55 -14.31 23.56 -42.97
CA GLY A 55 -15.63 23.52 -43.62
C GLY A 55 -15.86 22.23 -44.38
N TYR A 56 -16.95 21.52 -44.06
CA TYR A 56 -17.41 20.36 -44.82
C TYR A 56 -18.23 20.78 -46.06
N PRO A 57 -18.08 20.07 -47.20
CA PRO A 57 -18.88 20.33 -48.40
C PRO A 57 -20.34 19.84 -48.25
N PRO A 58 -21.31 20.51 -48.91
CA PRO A 58 -22.72 20.18 -48.79
C PRO A 58 -23.07 18.88 -49.52
N GLN A 59 -23.77 17.98 -48.81
CA GLN A 59 -24.32 16.74 -49.35
C GLN A 59 -25.72 16.99 -49.96
N PRO A 60 -26.04 16.47 -51.18
CA PRO A 60 -27.33 16.70 -51.83
C PRO A 60 -28.45 15.76 -51.33
N GLY A 61 -29.54 16.37 -50.85
CA GLY A 61 -30.95 16.01 -51.01
C GLY A 61 -31.42 14.55 -50.93
N GLY A 62 -32.13 14.21 -49.87
CA GLY A 62 -33.02 13.04 -49.76
C GLY A 62 -34.27 13.36 -48.92
N PRO A 63 -35.50 13.15 -49.42
CA PRO A 63 -36.73 13.57 -48.73
C PRO A 63 -37.49 12.39 -48.10
N TYR A 64 -37.43 12.16 -46.78
CA TYR A 64 -38.35 11.21 -46.12
C TYR A 64 -38.57 11.50 -44.64
N GLY A 65 -39.86 11.56 -44.25
CA GLY A 65 -40.37 11.01 -42.99
C GLY A 65 -40.38 11.92 -41.77
N ALA A 66 -41.50 12.60 -41.52
CA ALA A 66 -41.81 13.19 -40.23
C ALA A 66 -42.02 12.10 -39.15
N PRO A 67 -41.45 12.23 -37.94
CA PRO A 67 -41.73 11.31 -36.83
C PRO A 67 -43.14 11.53 -36.25
N PRO A 68 -43.81 10.47 -35.75
CA PRO A 68 -45.16 10.57 -35.18
C PRO A 68 -45.17 11.29 -33.82
N PRO A 69 -46.31 11.90 -33.44
CA PRO A 69 -46.44 12.69 -32.21
C PRO A 69 -46.43 11.82 -30.94
N ILE A 70 -45.71 12.32 -29.94
CA ILE A 70 -45.61 11.77 -28.59
C ILE A 70 -46.95 11.98 -27.87
N PRO A 71 -47.56 10.95 -27.24
CA PRO A 71 -48.78 11.13 -26.45
C PRO A 71 -48.51 11.88 -25.13
N PRO A 72 -49.48 12.66 -24.62
CA PRO A 72 -49.29 13.53 -23.47
C PRO A 72 -49.15 12.75 -22.14
N ALA A 73 -48.19 13.18 -21.32
CA ALA A 73 -48.04 12.76 -19.94
C ALA A 73 -49.23 13.28 -19.10
N SER A 74 -50.08 12.38 -18.63
CA SER A 74 -51.14 12.66 -17.66
C SER A 74 -50.55 12.66 -16.25
N GLY A 75 -50.62 13.81 -15.57
CA GLY A 75 -50.31 13.92 -14.15
C GLY A 75 -51.45 13.50 -13.24
N GLY A 76 -51.08 13.07 -12.03
CA GLY A 76 -51.90 12.95 -10.83
C GLY A 76 -51.00 12.45 -9.70
N SER A 77 -50.49 13.30 -8.81
CA SER A 77 -51.15 13.87 -7.61
C SER A 77 -51.77 12.83 -6.68
N GLY A 78 -51.19 12.66 -5.49
CA GLY A 78 -51.95 12.32 -4.27
C GLY A 78 -51.61 11.01 -3.58
N GLY A 79 -50.76 11.10 -2.55
CA GLY A 79 -51.16 10.82 -1.16
C GLY A 79 -51.53 9.39 -0.73
N LEU A 80 -50.78 8.94 0.28
CA LEU A 80 -51.24 8.25 1.49
C LEU A 80 -51.59 6.74 1.41
N VAL A 81 -50.70 5.95 2.01
CA VAL A 81 -50.97 4.81 2.94
C VAL A 81 -52.04 3.79 2.51
N ALA A 82 -51.61 2.56 2.17
CA ALA A 82 -52.10 1.31 2.79
C ALA A 82 -51.47 0.04 2.17
N LYS A 83 -50.65 -0.64 2.97
CA LYS A 83 -50.71 -2.08 3.31
C LYS A 83 -51.07 -3.13 2.22
N ILE A 84 -50.13 -4.09 2.10
CA ILE A 84 -50.28 -5.57 2.04
C ILE A 84 -49.90 -6.25 0.71
N LEU A 85 -48.77 -6.99 0.81
CA LEU A 85 -48.43 -8.29 0.23
C LEU A 85 -48.66 -8.52 -1.27
N SER A 86 -47.57 -8.54 -2.05
CA SER A 86 -47.34 -9.59 -3.05
C SER A 86 -45.95 -9.48 -3.70
N GLY A 87 -45.18 -10.56 -3.60
CA GLY A 87 -44.40 -11.07 -4.73
C GLY A 87 -43.02 -10.46 -4.95
N ALA A 88 -42.02 -11.35 -4.92
CA ALA A 88 -40.65 -11.12 -5.38
C ALA A 88 -39.97 -9.93 -4.71
N GLY A 89 -39.50 -10.16 -3.48
CA GLY A 89 -38.28 -9.48 -3.07
C GLY A 89 -37.23 -9.83 -4.12
N VAL A 90 -36.89 -8.87 -4.97
CA VAL A 90 -35.54 -8.81 -5.50
C VAL A 90 -34.71 -8.66 -4.23
N LEU A 91 -34.28 -9.79 -3.70
CA LEU A 91 -33.15 -9.86 -2.81
C LEU A 91 -32.01 -9.42 -3.73
N VAL A 92 -31.80 -8.11 -3.81
CA VAL A 92 -30.50 -7.58 -4.20
C VAL A 92 -29.63 -8.02 -3.04
N ILE A 93 -29.11 -9.24 -3.12
CA ILE A 93 -27.96 -9.63 -2.32
C ILE A 93 -26.89 -8.66 -2.82
N GLY A 94 -26.62 -7.63 -2.03
CA GLY A 94 -25.41 -6.84 -2.23
C GLY A 94 -24.26 -7.81 -2.05
N ILE A 95 -23.63 -8.17 -3.16
CA ILE A 95 -22.42 -8.98 -3.14
C ILE A 95 -21.34 -7.97 -2.76
N ILE A 96 -21.04 -7.88 -1.46
CA ILE A 96 -19.86 -7.14 -1.04
C ILE A 96 -18.67 -7.97 -1.46
N VAL A 97 -17.79 -7.39 -2.24
CA VAL A 97 -16.59 -8.05 -2.69
C VAL A 97 -15.43 -7.34 -2.02
N VAL A 98 -14.64 -8.12 -1.28
CA VAL A 98 -13.36 -7.64 -0.75
C VAL A 98 -12.28 -8.03 -1.73
N VAL A 99 -11.56 -7.03 -2.22
CA VAL A 99 -10.30 -7.27 -2.92
C VAL A 99 -9.23 -7.19 -1.86
N VAL A 100 -8.84 -8.37 -1.38
CA VAL A 100 -7.73 -8.47 -0.48
C VAL A 100 -6.47 -8.63 -1.31
N ARG A 101 -5.58 -7.65 -1.18
CA ARG A 101 -4.29 -7.66 -1.85
C ARG A 101 -3.34 -8.62 -1.14
N ALA A 102 -3.44 -9.91 -1.46
CA ALA A 102 -2.49 -10.92 -1.01
C ALA A 102 -1.14 -10.69 -1.71
N LEU A 103 -0.06 -10.67 -0.94
CA LEU A 103 1.29 -10.68 -1.49
C LEU A 103 1.52 -12.08 -2.05
N SER A 104 1.37 -12.26 -3.36
CA SER A 104 1.61 -13.53 -4.05
C SER A 104 3.04 -14.02 -3.81
N SER A 105 3.25 -14.77 -2.72
CA SER A 105 4.37 -15.67 -2.56
C SER A 105 4.13 -16.88 -3.46
N ASP A 106 4.66 -16.85 -4.68
CA ASP A 106 4.80 -18.04 -5.54
C ASP A 106 5.80 -19.00 -4.89
N SER A 107 5.31 -19.68 -3.85
CA SER A 107 5.99 -20.77 -3.17
C SER A 107 5.84 -21.99 -4.06
N GLY A 108 6.74 -22.13 -5.03
CA GLY A 108 6.71 -23.22 -6.00
C GLY A 108 6.80 -24.59 -5.33
N ASP A 109 5.66 -25.25 -5.14
CA ASP A 109 5.59 -26.69 -4.87
C ASP A 109 5.11 -27.40 -6.15
N SER A 110 6.09 -27.80 -6.97
CA SER A 110 5.86 -28.54 -8.20
C SER A 110 5.51 -29.99 -7.87
N ASN A 111 4.22 -30.34 -7.88
CA ASN A 111 3.76 -31.62 -8.45
C ASN A 111 2.24 -31.68 -8.68
N ASP A 112 1.89 -32.10 -9.90
CA ASP A 112 0.64 -32.75 -10.33
C ASP A 112 -0.68 -31.94 -10.32
N THR A 113 -0.93 -31.21 -11.41
CA THR A 113 -1.90 -31.59 -12.47
C THR A 113 -1.96 -30.46 -13.49
N ALA A 114 -1.74 -30.76 -14.77
CA ALA A 114 -1.97 -29.81 -15.85
C ALA A 114 -3.46 -29.47 -15.95
N GLY A 115 -3.85 -28.38 -15.29
CA GLY A 115 -5.14 -27.71 -15.42
C GLY A 115 -4.90 -26.22 -15.39
N ASP A 116 -5.12 -25.58 -16.54
CA ASP A 116 -5.46 -24.16 -16.71
C ASP A 116 -4.61 -23.13 -15.95
N VAL A 117 -3.46 -22.78 -16.53
CA VAL A 117 -2.73 -21.56 -16.17
C VAL A 117 -3.33 -20.41 -17.00
N THR A 118 -4.41 -19.83 -16.49
CA THR A 118 -4.91 -18.51 -16.89
C THR A 118 -5.46 -17.82 -15.65
N ASP A 119 -5.05 -16.57 -15.48
CA ASP A 119 -5.43 -15.57 -14.48
C ASP A 119 -4.81 -15.68 -13.08
N THR A 120 -3.81 -14.81 -12.85
CA THR A 120 -3.70 -14.03 -11.62
C THR A 120 -4.97 -13.18 -11.49
N ALA A 121 -6.09 -13.83 -11.15
CA ALA A 121 -7.31 -13.14 -10.81
C ALA A 121 -7.15 -12.68 -9.36
N THR A 122 -7.26 -11.38 -9.14
CA THR A 122 -7.64 -10.78 -7.87
C THR A 122 -8.81 -11.60 -7.32
N ASP A 123 -8.57 -12.42 -6.30
CA ASP A 123 -9.55 -13.39 -5.81
C ASP A 123 -10.61 -12.62 -5.01
N SER A 124 -11.60 -12.14 -5.76
CA SER A 124 -12.60 -11.20 -5.26
C SER A 124 -13.63 -12.00 -4.46
N VAL A 125 -13.57 -11.93 -3.12
CA VAL A 125 -14.42 -12.77 -2.27
C VAL A 125 -15.72 -12.06 -1.94
N THR A 126 -16.85 -12.74 -2.22
CA THR A 126 -18.17 -12.26 -1.83
C THR A 126 -18.42 -12.50 -0.34
N LEU A 127 -18.69 -11.43 0.42
CA LEU A 127 -19.03 -11.49 1.84
C LEU A 127 -20.50 -11.85 2.07
N SER A 128 -20.76 -12.53 3.18
CA SER A 128 -22.07 -12.73 3.79
C SER A 128 -22.56 -11.49 4.55
N GLU A 129 -23.85 -11.45 4.89
CA GLU A 129 -24.47 -10.35 5.65
C GLU A 129 -23.78 -10.08 7.01
N GLU A 130 -23.23 -11.11 7.65
CA GLU A 130 -22.51 -10.97 8.93
C GLU A 130 -21.13 -10.34 8.72
N GLU A 131 -20.41 -10.76 7.68
CA GLU A 131 -19.12 -10.18 7.30
C GLU A 131 -19.26 -8.72 6.86
N VAL A 132 -20.37 -8.36 6.20
CA VAL A 132 -20.71 -6.95 5.92
C VAL A 132 -20.78 -6.13 7.21
N GLU A 133 -21.49 -6.63 8.22
CA GLU A 133 -21.61 -5.93 9.50
C GLU A 133 -20.24 -5.79 10.19
N GLN A 134 -19.34 -6.77 10.03
CA GLN A 134 -17.95 -6.67 10.51
C GLN A 134 -17.14 -5.59 9.78
N VAL A 135 -17.22 -5.53 8.45
CA VAL A 135 -16.59 -4.47 7.64
C VAL A 135 -17.04 -3.08 8.10
N GLU A 136 -18.35 -2.88 8.20
CA GLU A 136 -18.91 -1.59 8.61
C GLU A 136 -18.56 -1.23 10.07
N ALA A 137 -18.36 -2.24 10.92
CA ALA A 137 -17.99 -2.06 12.32
C ALA A 137 -16.48 -1.93 12.55
N ALA A 138 -15.64 -2.27 11.57
CA ALA A 138 -14.19 -2.24 11.69
C ALA A 138 -13.68 -0.81 11.93
N VAL A 139 -12.86 -0.63 12.96
CA VAL A 139 -12.30 0.66 13.35
C VAL A 139 -10.77 0.63 13.47
N VAL A 140 -10.17 1.81 13.56
CA VAL A 140 -8.73 1.94 13.82
C VAL A 140 -8.34 1.21 15.10
N GLY A 141 -7.33 0.36 15.00
CA GLY A 141 -6.82 -0.49 16.07
C GLY A 141 -7.38 -1.91 16.07
N ASP A 142 -8.39 -2.21 15.25
CA ASP A 142 -8.83 -3.58 15.02
C ASP A 142 -7.79 -4.33 14.19
N CYS A 143 -7.72 -5.65 14.42
CA CYS A 143 -6.83 -6.53 13.68
C CYS A 143 -7.62 -7.37 12.67
N ILE A 144 -6.98 -7.63 11.54
CA ILE A 144 -7.55 -8.44 10.46
C ILE A 144 -6.59 -9.55 10.08
N THR A 145 -7.13 -10.64 9.53
CA THR A 145 -6.34 -11.78 9.07
C THR A 145 -5.53 -11.44 7.82
N ASP A 146 -4.54 -12.27 7.52
CA ASP A 146 -3.90 -12.22 6.21
C ASP A 146 -4.85 -12.78 5.14
N ALA A 147 -4.78 -12.22 3.94
CA ALA A 147 -5.71 -12.40 2.83
C ALA A 147 -5.94 -13.85 2.41
N ASP A 148 -4.92 -14.68 2.57
CA ASP A 148 -4.90 -16.08 2.12
C ASP A 148 -5.69 -17.01 3.05
N VAL A 149 -6.12 -16.51 4.20
CA VAL A 149 -6.75 -17.31 5.26
C VAL A 149 -8.21 -16.91 5.41
N ASN A 150 -9.05 -17.50 4.56
CA ASN A 150 -10.51 -17.67 4.74
C ASN A 150 -11.24 -16.51 5.45
N VAL A 151 -11.91 -15.64 4.66
CA VAL A 151 -12.57 -14.40 5.10
C VAL A 151 -13.72 -14.55 6.12
N ASP A 152 -14.01 -15.77 6.61
CA ASP A 152 -15.10 -16.06 7.55
C ASP A 152 -15.12 -15.08 8.75
N ASP A 153 -13.96 -14.59 9.19
CA ASP A 153 -13.81 -13.51 10.16
C ASP A 153 -12.80 -12.47 9.65
N LEU A 154 -13.27 -11.39 9.00
CA LEU A 154 -12.40 -10.29 8.56
C LEU A 154 -11.70 -9.64 9.75
N VAL A 155 -12.47 -9.35 10.82
CA VAL A 155 -11.94 -8.71 12.04
C VAL A 155 -11.75 -9.76 13.12
N VAL A 156 -10.51 -9.90 13.58
CA VAL A 156 -10.11 -10.88 14.61
C VAL A 156 -9.49 -10.19 15.82
N PRO A 157 -9.50 -10.84 17.01
CA PRO A 157 -8.71 -10.36 18.13
C PRO A 157 -7.22 -10.24 17.76
N CYS A 158 -6.56 -9.15 18.14
CA CYS A 158 -5.14 -8.94 17.80
C CYS A 158 -4.17 -9.97 18.40
N ASP A 159 -4.58 -10.71 19.42
CA ASP A 159 -3.82 -11.83 19.99
C ASP A 159 -4.11 -13.17 19.29
N ASP A 160 -5.02 -13.20 18.32
CA ASP A 160 -5.32 -14.39 17.53
C ASP A 160 -4.07 -14.82 16.73
N PRO A 161 -3.79 -16.13 16.61
CA PRO A 161 -2.75 -16.63 15.72
C PRO A 161 -2.89 -16.18 14.26
N THR A 162 -4.11 -15.97 13.75
CA THR A 162 -4.36 -15.55 12.35
C THR A 162 -4.31 -14.04 12.14
N ALA A 163 -4.31 -13.24 13.21
CA ALA A 163 -4.17 -11.80 13.13
C ALA A 163 -2.81 -11.44 12.53
N PHE A 164 -2.83 -10.68 11.42
CA PHE A 164 -1.62 -10.30 10.70
C PHE A 164 -1.52 -8.79 10.50
N TRP A 165 -2.64 -8.10 10.26
CA TRP A 165 -2.67 -6.67 10.00
C TRP A 165 -3.41 -5.93 11.12
N THR A 166 -3.03 -4.68 11.38
CA THR A 166 -3.77 -3.73 12.22
C THR A 166 -4.28 -2.59 11.34
N ILE A 167 -5.56 -2.23 11.50
CA ILE A 167 -6.15 -1.07 10.82
C ILE A 167 -5.60 0.21 11.46
N THR A 168 -4.88 1.01 10.67
CA THR A 168 -4.31 2.28 11.13
C THR A 168 -5.19 3.47 10.75
N GLN A 169 -5.98 3.33 9.69
CA GLN A 169 -6.92 4.35 9.23
C GLN A 169 -8.06 3.71 8.41
N VAL A 170 -9.23 4.33 8.48
CA VAL A 170 -10.43 3.95 7.72
C VAL A 170 -10.94 5.17 6.97
N SER A 171 -11.32 4.99 5.71
CA SER A 171 -11.99 6.03 4.92
C SER A 171 -13.22 5.44 4.21
N ASP A 172 -14.40 5.97 4.56
CA ASP A 172 -15.70 5.66 3.96
C ASP A 172 -16.10 6.64 2.83
N ASP A 173 -15.30 7.68 2.61
CA ASP A 173 -15.46 8.69 1.56
C ASP A 173 -14.10 8.96 0.88
N SER A 174 -13.42 7.87 0.53
CA SER A 174 -12.10 7.94 -0.13
C SER A 174 -12.19 8.57 -1.53
N GLY A 175 -13.37 8.52 -2.15
CA GLY A 175 -13.56 8.85 -3.56
C GLY A 175 -12.88 7.86 -4.51
N ALA A 176 -12.41 6.72 -4.00
CA ALA A 176 -11.79 5.67 -4.79
C ALA A 176 -12.84 4.88 -5.57
N ALA A 177 -12.40 4.31 -6.68
CA ALA A 177 -13.16 3.36 -7.47
C ALA A 177 -12.26 2.20 -7.86
N VAL A 178 -12.85 1.04 -8.06
CA VAL A 178 -12.18 -0.17 -8.56
C VAL A 178 -12.62 -0.44 -9.99
N THR A 179 -11.72 -1.02 -10.78
CA THR A 179 -11.99 -1.50 -12.15
C THR A 179 -12.84 -2.75 -12.14
N ILE A 180 -13.15 -3.30 -13.33
CA ILE A 180 -13.85 -4.59 -13.43
C ILE A 180 -13.10 -5.76 -12.75
N MET A 181 -11.78 -5.63 -12.58
CA MET A 181 -10.94 -6.66 -11.97
C MET A 181 -10.83 -6.51 -10.45
N GLY A 182 -11.44 -5.46 -9.87
CA GLY A 182 -11.34 -5.17 -8.45
C GLY A 182 -10.15 -4.30 -8.06
N ASP A 183 -9.24 -4.02 -9.00
CA ASP A 183 -8.07 -3.17 -8.77
C ASP A 183 -8.48 -1.70 -8.72
N LEU A 184 -7.80 -0.87 -7.92
CA LEU A 184 -8.06 0.57 -7.89
C LEU A 184 -7.86 1.24 -9.27
N GLU A 185 -8.85 2.02 -9.72
CA GLU A 185 -8.73 2.82 -10.96
C GLU A 185 -7.62 3.89 -10.85
N ASP A 186 -7.44 4.45 -9.65
CA ASP A 186 -6.40 5.43 -9.33
C ASP A 186 -5.80 5.14 -7.96
N ALA A 187 -4.64 4.47 -7.93
CA ALA A 187 -3.98 4.15 -6.68
C ALA A 187 -3.41 5.38 -5.93
N SER A 188 -3.35 6.57 -6.56
CA SER A 188 -2.91 7.78 -5.86
C SER A 188 -3.88 8.24 -4.76
N VAL A 189 -5.12 7.74 -4.78
CA VAL A 189 -6.09 7.93 -3.70
C VAL A 189 -5.57 7.35 -2.38
N VAL A 190 -4.88 6.21 -2.41
CA VAL A 190 -4.29 5.58 -1.23
C VAL A 190 -3.25 6.51 -0.63
N ALA A 191 -2.35 7.06 -1.47
CA ALA A 191 -1.35 7.98 -0.97
C ALA A 191 -1.95 9.27 -0.37
N THR A 192 -3.11 9.70 -0.88
CA THR A 192 -3.85 10.85 -0.35
C THR A 192 -4.52 10.54 0.99
N VAL A 193 -5.06 9.33 1.15
CA VAL A 193 -5.77 8.89 2.35
C VAL A 193 -4.80 8.41 3.44
N CYS A 194 -3.97 7.43 3.11
CA CYS A 194 -3.08 6.70 4.00
C CYS A 194 -1.68 7.31 4.13
N GLY A 195 -1.19 7.98 3.09
CA GLY A 195 0.22 8.42 2.98
C GLY A 195 1.00 7.64 1.92
N GLN A 196 2.10 8.23 1.43
CA GLN A 196 2.93 7.63 0.37
C GLN A 196 3.59 6.32 0.81
N GLU A 197 3.86 6.17 2.10
CA GLU A 197 4.45 4.99 2.71
C GLU A 197 3.57 3.73 2.62
N TYR A 198 2.26 3.87 2.33
CA TYR A 198 1.34 2.74 2.11
C TYR A 198 1.31 2.27 0.65
N MET A 199 1.97 3.02 -0.24
CA MET A 199 2.08 2.67 -1.64
C MET A 199 3.37 1.90 -1.96
N GLY A 200 4.32 1.86 -1.02
CA GLY A 200 5.62 1.27 -1.25
C GLY A 200 6.18 0.61 0.00
N TRP A 201 7.41 0.15 -0.14
CA TRP A 201 8.10 -0.61 0.90
C TRP A 201 9.20 0.26 1.48
N THR A 202 9.13 0.51 2.78
CA THR A 202 10.14 1.31 3.48
C THR A 202 11.09 0.36 4.20
N PRO A 203 12.38 0.31 3.84
CA PRO A 203 13.36 -0.57 4.49
C PRO A 203 13.36 -0.41 6.02
N GLY A 204 13.39 -1.54 6.73
CA GLY A 204 13.43 -1.60 8.19
C GLY A 204 12.10 -1.28 8.88
N GLU A 205 11.05 -0.95 8.13
CA GLU A 205 9.71 -0.73 8.66
C GLU A 205 8.81 -1.95 8.48
N LEU A 206 7.81 -2.06 9.36
CA LEU A 206 6.71 -3.00 9.20
C LEU A 206 6.02 -2.76 7.85
N TRP A 207 5.54 -3.84 7.26
CA TRP A 207 4.80 -3.77 6.01
C TRP A 207 3.58 -2.88 6.19
N LYS A 208 3.37 -1.98 5.23
CA LYS A 208 2.21 -1.10 5.14
C LYS A 208 1.51 -1.38 3.83
N SER A 209 0.20 -1.51 3.89
CA SER A 209 -0.63 -1.83 2.73
C SER A 209 -2.02 -1.22 2.88
N TYR A 210 -2.87 -1.44 1.90
CA TYR A 210 -4.27 -1.03 1.96
C TYR A 210 -5.17 -2.17 1.51
N GLN A 211 -6.41 -2.12 2.00
CA GLN A 211 -7.49 -2.98 1.53
C GLN A 211 -8.68 -2.12 1.12
N VAL A 212 -9.42 -2.59 0.11
CA VAL A 212 -10.62 -1.93 -0.37
C VAL A 212 -11.80 -2.88 -0.29
N VAL A 213 -12.93 -2.35 0.17
CA VAL A 213 -14.20 -3.06 0.22
C VAL A 213 -15.23 -2.28 -0.59
N TYR A 214 -15.98 -2.99 -1.43
CA TYR A 214 -17.05 -2.42 -2.23
C TYR A 214 -18.26 -3.36 -2.25
N THR A 215 -19.45 -2.78 -2.17
CA THR A 215 -20.72 -3.45 -1.90
C THR A 215 -21.54 -3.75 -3.16
N GLU A 216 -21.24 -3.03 -4.23
CA GLU A 216 -21.93 -3.20 -5.50
C GLU A 216 -21.25 -4.28 -6.32
N THR A 217 -22.03 -5.21 -6.87
CA THR A 217 -21.55 -6.12 -7.91
C THR A 217 -20.92 -5.28 -8.99
N ILE A 218 -19.62 -5.47 -9.23
CA ILE A 218 -18.91 -4.81 -10.31
C ILE A 218 -19.60 -5.17 -11.63
N GLU A 219 -20.38 -4.24 -12.17
CA GLU A 219 -21.00 -4.37 -13.48
C GLU A 219 -20.40 -3.33 -14.44
N GLY A 220 -19.93 -3.78 -15.60
CA GLY A 220 -19.42 -2.88 -16.64
C GLY A 220 -17.95 -2.50 -16.44
N ILE A 221 -17.67 -1.27 -16.02
CA ILE A 221 -16.29 -0.71 -16.00
C ILE A 221 -15.62 -0.74 -14.63
N GLY A 222 -16.38 -0.99 -13.56
CA GLY A 222 -15.90 -0.78 -12.20
C GLY A 222 -17.01 -0.32 -11.25
N GLY A 223 -16.66 -0.08 -9.99
CA GLY A 223 -17.58 0.37 -8.94
C GLY A 223 -16.90 1.28 -7.90
N PRO A 224 -17.68 2.07 -7.15
CA PRO A 224 -17.12 2.87 -6.06
C PRO A 224 -16.60 1.98 -4.93
N VAL A 225 -15.54 2.42 -4.26
CA VAL A 225 -15.07 1.81 -3.00
C VAL A 225 -15.89 2.37 -1.85
N ASP A 226 -16.47 1.48 -1.03
CA ASP A 226 -17.21 1.86 0.17
C ASP A 226 -16.27 2.08 1.36
N TYR A 227 -15.26 1.22 1.52
CA TYR A 227 -14.26 1.38 2.57
C TYR A 227 -12.85 1.19 2.02
N LEU A 228 -11.97 2.13 2.37
CA LEU A 228 -10.52 2.01 2.18
C LEU A 228 -9.87 1.93 3.56
N TYR A 229 -9.25 0.78 3.84
CA TYR A 229 -8.48 0.56 5.06
C TYR A 229 -7.00 0.75 4.76
N CYS A 230 -6.34 1.57 5.57
CA CYS A 230 -4.89 1.60 5.64
C CYS A 230 -4.48 0.63 6.75
N ILE A 231 -3.57 -0.29 6.44
CA ILE A 231 -3.20 -1.39 7.32
C ILE A 231 -1.70 -1.49 7.48
N GLU A 232 -1.26 -1.82 8.68
CA GLU A 232 0.14 -2.05 9.04
C GLU A 232 0.27 -3.45 9.62
N ALA A 233 1.30 -4.19 9.21
CA ALA A 233 1.51 -5.54 9.69
C ALA A 233 1.82 -5.54 11.19
N ILE A 234 1.35 -6.57 11.89
CA ILE A 234 1.63 -6.78 13.30
C ILE A 234 3.07 -7.29 13.41
N ASP A 235 3.84 -6.66 14.30
CA ASP A 235 5.22 -7.07 14.58
C ASP A 235 5.26 -8.40 15.36
N LYS A 236 5.12 -9.50 14.62
CA LYS A 236 5.02 -10.86 15.15
C LYS A 236 5.71 -11.82 14.20
N GLU A 237 6.49 -12.73 14.79
CA GLU A 237 7.09 -13.85 14.06
C GLU A 237 6.01 -14.85 13.65
N ASP A 238 6.08 -15.30 12.39
CA ASP A 238 5.28 -16.42 11.89
C ASP A 238 5.80 -17.78 12.40
N ALA A 239 5.25 -18.88 11.87
CA ALA A 239 5.64 -20.23 12.25
C ALA A 239 7.10 -20.58 11.87
N ASP A 240 7.66 -19.89 10.87
CA ASP A 240 9.02 -20.05 10.37
C ASP A 240 10.00 -19.05 11.01
N GLY A 241 9.51 -18.17 11.89
CA GLY A 241 10.27 -17.13 12.57
C GLY A 241 10.54 -15.89 11.72
N GLY A 242 9.80 -15.70 10.63
CA GLY A 242 9.84 -14.52 9.78
C GLY A 242 8.96 -13.40 10.33
N ARG A 243 9.43 -12.16 10.24
CA ARG A 243 8.69 -10.95 10.61
C ARG A 243 8.30 -10.16 9.36
N PRO A 244 7.10 -9.55 9.32
CA PRO A 244 6.63 -8.75 8.19
C PRO A 244 7.24 -7.34 8.24
N VAL A 245 8.56 -7.28 8.16
CA VAL A 245 9.36 -6.05 8.12
C VAL A 245 10.09 -6.07 6.79
N THR A 246 10.07 -4.95 6.06
CA THR A 246 10.82 -4.82 4.81
C THR A 246 12.31 -4.91 5.12
N PRO A 247 13.10 -5.76 4.43
CA PRO A 247 14.51 -5.92 4.77
C PRO A 247 15.30 -4.61 4.57
N ASP A 248 16.15 -4.27 5.53
CA ASP A 248 17.16 -3.21 5.41
C ASP A 248 18.58 -3.82 5.39
N THR A 249 19.58 -2.99 5.12
CA THR A 249 20.98 -3.39 5.06
C THR A 249 21.42 -4.07 6.36
N GLY A 250 21.89 -5.31 6.25
CA GLY A 250 22.33 -6.17 7.35
C GLY A 250 21.25 -7.10 7.90
N ASP A 251 20.00 -6.97 7.48
CA ASP A 251 18.94 -7.90 7.84
C ASP A 251 19.09 -9.22 7.07
N CYS A 252 18.59 -10.30 7.68
CA CYS A 252 18.57 -11.60 7.03
C CYS A 252 17.18 -11.94 6.48
N THR A 253 17.14 -12.56 5.30
CA THR A 253 15.91 -12.88 4.57
C THR A 253 15.97 -14.30 4.00
N ASP A 254 14.82 -14.86 3.62
CA ASP A 254 14.69 -16.12 2.88
C ASP A 254 14.89 -15.92 1.36
N GLY A 255 14.88 -14.67 0.89
CA GLY A 255 15.01 -14.28 -0.52
C GLY A 255 13.72 -14.37 -1.34
N SER A 256 12.59 -14.72 -0.71
CA SER A 256 11.30 -14.91 -1.40
C SER A 256 10.16 -14.10 -0.82
N THR A 257 10.09 -13.92 0.50
CA THR A 257 8.88 -13.39 1.15
C THR A 257 9.02 -11.94 1.58
N LEU A 258 10.18 -11.30 1.35
CA LEU A 258 10.52 -9.98 1.89
C LEU A 258 10.38 -9.89 3.41
N ARG A 259 10.35 -11.04 4.09
CA ARG A 259 10.37 -11.11 5.54
C ARG A 259 11.80 -10.96 6.02
N THR A 260 11.92 -10.41 7.23
CA THR A 260 13.18 -10.42 7.96
C THR A 260 13.16 -11.54 8.99
N PHE A 261 14.32 -12.14 9.20
CA PHE A 261 14.53 -13.23 10.14
C PHE A 261 15.69 -12.86 11.07
N ASP A 262 15.69 -13.42 12.28
CA ASP A 262 16.94 -13.50 13.04
C ASP A 262 17.97 -14.29 12.22
N CYS A 263 19.18 -13.75 12.05
CA CYS A 263 20.20 -14.39 11.20
C CYS A 263 20.65 -15.77 11.69
N SER A 264 20.33 -16.17 12.92
CA SER A 264 20.56 -17.53 13.42
C SER A 264 19.44 -18.52 13.07
N ASN A 265 18.32 -18.04 12.51
CA ASN A 265 17.22 -18.86 12.02
C ASN A 265 17.67 -19.67 10.79
N ALA A 266 17.28 -20.94 10.71
CA ALA A 266 17.61 -21.81 9.59
C ALA A 266 16.93 -21.39 8.26
N ALA A 267 15.84 -20.61 8.33
CA ALA A 267 15.15 -20.03 7.17
C ALA A 267 15.83 -18.74 6.65
N ALA A 268 16.72 -18.14 7.44
CA ALA A 268 17.48 -16.96 7.05
C ALA A 268 18.61 -17.36 6.10
N LEU A 269 18.34 -17.39 4.79
CA LEU A 269 19.27 -17.87 3.78
C LEU A 269 20.25 -16.80 3.29
N TYR A 270 19.83 -15.54 3.34
CA TYR A 270 20.58 -14.42 2.78
C TYR A 270 20.72 -13.26 3.76
N VAL A 271 21.76 -12.45 3.58
CA VAL A 271 21.97 -11.16 4.26
C VAL A 271 21.84 -10.04 3.23
N VAL A 272 21.10 -8.99 3.53
CA VAL A 272 20.98 -7.81 2.67
C VAL A 272 22.26 -6.98 2.77
N ASP A 273 22.96 -6.80 1.66
CA ASP A 273 24.25 -6.11 1.62
C ASP A 273 24.11 -4.62 1.30
N ASP A 274 23.15 -4.27 0.43
CA ASP A 274 22.90 -2.90 -0.03
C ASP A 274 21.46 -2.77 -0.53
N ILE A 275 20.90 -1.57 -0.43
CA ILE A 275 19.52 -1.27 -0.80
C ILE A 275 19.42 0.07 -1.54
N GLU A 276 18.59 0.10 -2.58
CA GLU A 276 18.25 1.29 -3.34
C GLU A 276 16.74 1.44 -3.37
N VAL A 277 16.25 2.61 -2.96
CA VAL A 277 14.83 2.95 -2.98
C VAL A 277 14.57 3.92 -4.12
N TYR A 278 13.44 3.73 -4.81
CA TYR A 278 13.04 4.51 -5.97
C TYR A 278 11.79 5.35 -5.67
N ASP A 279 11.96 6.67 -5.71
CA ASP A 279 10.87 7.65 -5.59
C ASP A 279 11.00 8.72 -6.71
N PRO A 280 10.08 8.73 -7.72
CA PRO A 280 8.95 7.81 -7.87
C PRO A 280 9.40 6.39 -8.21
N PRO A 281 8.54 5.38 -7.99
CA PRO A 281 8.85 4.00 -8.36
C PRO A 281 9.07 3.85 -9.87
N ILE A 282 9.87 2.86 -10.25
CA ILE A 282 10.29 2.61 -11.63
C ILE A 282 9.40 1.53 -12.25
N ASP A 283 9.05 1.66 -13.53
CA ASP A 283 8.37 0.60 -14.28
C ASP A 283 9.26 -0.64 -14.38
N GLU A 284 8.80 -1.82 -13.96
CA GLU A 284 9.60 -3.04 -13.92
C GLU A 284 10.17 -3.40 -15.30
N LEU A 285 9.44 -3.15 -16.40
CA LEU A 285 9.96 -3.42 -17.75
C LEU A 285 11.14 -2.51 -18.14
N SER A 286 11.27 -1.38 -17.46
CA SER A 286 12.38 -0.45 -17.62
C SER A 286 13.50 -0.66 -16.60
N PHE A 287 13.28 -1.52 -15.60
CA PHE A 287 14.25 -1.80 -14.55
C PHE A 287 15.43 -2.61 -15.09
N ASP A 288 16.64 -2.07 -14.95
CA ASP A 288 17.86 -2.77 -15.36
C ASP A 288 18.45 -3.56 -14.19
N TYR A 289 17.99 -4.81 -14.08
CA TYR A 289 18.48 -5.80 -13.13
C TYR A 289 20.01 -5.99 -13.14
N THR A 290 20.69 -5.66 -14.24
CA THR A 290 22.14 -5.87 -14.38
C THR A 290 22.98 -4.71 -13.88
N THR A 291 22.41 -3.51 -13.82
CA THR A 291 23.14 -2.29 -13.40
C THR A 291 22.59 -1.66 -12.13
N ALA A 292 21.39 -2.04 -11.69
CA ALA A 292 20.87 -1.69 -10.38
C ALA A 292 21.90 -2.00 -9.29
N LEU A 293 22.05 -1.08 -8.32
CA LEU A 293 23.04 -1.19 -7.24
C LEU A 293 24.49 -1.41 -7.74
N GLY A 294 24.83 -0.90 -8.92
CA GLY A 294 26.16 -1.08 -9.51
C GLY A 294 26.48 -2.54 -9.88
N GLY A 295 25.46 -3.38 -10.05
CA GLY A 295 25.60 -4.81 -10.35
C GLY A 295 25.92 -5.66 -9.12
N CYS A 296 25.54 -5.19 -7.91
CA CYS A 296 25.73 -5.91 -6.65
C CYS A 296 27.19 -6.33 -6.36
N PRO A 297 28.15 -5.38 -6.33
CA PRO A 297 29.57 -5.71 -6.19
C PRO A 297 29.87 -6.23 -4.78
N GLY A 298 29.91 -7.56 -4.62
CA GLY A 298 30.20 -8.22 -3.35
C GLY A 298 29.08 -9.13 -2.84
N SER A 299 27.94 -9.11 -3.51
CA SER A 299 26.83 -10.05 -3.34
C SER A 299 26.95 -11.16 -4.38
N ASP A 300 26.49 -12.37 -4.02
CA ASP A 300 26.46 -13.52 -4.94
C ASP A 300 25.18 -13.52 -5.82
N TYR A 301 24.27 -12.55 -5.60
CA TYR A 301 22.91 -12.53 -6.15
C TYR A 301 22.60 -11.28 -6.99
N TYR A 302 21.47 -11.34 -7.70
CA TYR A 302 20.95 -10.24 -8.52
C TYR A 302 20.14 -9.25 -7.69
N ALA A 303 20.00 -8.02 -8.18
CA ALA A 303 19.12 -7.03 -7.60
C ALA A 303 17.68 -7.57 -7.60
N THR A 304 17.13 -7.81 -6.41
CA THR A 304 15.76 -8.30 -6.26
C THR A 304 14.83 -7.10 -6.16
N PRO A 305 13.99 -6.83 -7.17
CA PRO A 305 13.03 -5.75 -7.08
C PRO A 305 11.93 -6.14 -6.11
N VAL A 306 11.49 -5.18 -5.32
CA VAL A 306 10.22 -5.26 -4.64
C VAL A 306 9.23 -4.50 -5.46
N THR A 307 8.28 -5.24 -6.02
CA THR A 307 7.23 -4.68 -6.83
C THR A 307 5.99 -4.40 -6.00
N GLY A 308 5.31 -3.32 -6.37
CA GLY A 308 3.98 -2.98 -5.90
C GLY A 308 3.19 -2.41 -7.06
N GLY A 309 1.87 -2.31 -6.90
CA GLY A 309 0.96 -1.86 -7.95
C GLY A 309 0.47 -3.01 -8.84
N GLU A 310 -0.80 -2.97 -9.20
CA GLU A 310 -1.43 -3.80 -10.26
C GLU A 310 -1.70 -2.98 -11.51
N GLY A 311 -0.96 -1.87 -11.68
CA GLY A 311 -0.88 -1.25 -12.98
C GLY A 311 -0.52 -2.33 -14.01
N ILE A 312 -0.92 -2.12 -15.27
CA ILE A 312 -0.61 -3.03 -16.38
C ILE A 312 0.87 -3.48 -16.35
N LEU A 313 1.74 -2.62 -15.81
CA LEU A 313 3.13 -2.90 -15.54
C LEU A 313 3.41 -2.78 -14.02
N PRO A 314 3.93 -3.85 -13.37
CA PRO A 314 4.42 -3.80 -11.99
C PRO A 314 5.46 -2.68 -11.81
N GLN A 315 5.46 -2.04 -10.63
CA GLN A 315 6.38 -0.94 -10.32
C GLN A 315 7.37 -1.36 -9.25
N VAL A 316 8.65 -1.09 -9.47
CA VAL A 316 9.76 -1.35 -8.55
C VAL A 316 9.91 -0.18 -7.58
N TYR A 317 9.71 -0.43 -6.29
CA TYR A 317 9.83 0.56 -5.21
C TYR A 317 11.20 0.55 -4.55
N LEU A 318 11.78 -0.63 -4.42
CA LEU A 318 13.15 -0.80 -3.95
C LEU A 318 13.77 -2.00 -4.66
N ALA A 319 15.09 -2.03 -4.68
CA ALA A 319 15.85 -3.23 -4.99
C ALA A 319 16.94 -3.40 -3.94
N TYR A 320 17.33 -4.64 -3.67
CA TYR A 320 18.44 -4.94 -2.78
C TYR A 320 19.36 -6.02 -3.34
N CYS A 321 20.62 -5.96 -2.92
CA CYS A 321 21.62 -6.99 -3.13
C CYS A 321 21.72 -7.85 -1.88
N SER A 322 21.99 -9.14 -2.05
CA SER A 322 22.14 -10.05 -0.91
C SER A 322 23.23 -11.10 -1.10
N SER A 323 23.80 -11.57 0.00
CA SER A 323 24.82 -12.63 0.02
C SER A 323 24.35 -13.81 0.86
N ASP A 324 24.98 -14.98 0.71
CA ASP A 324 24.67 -16.15 1.52
C ASP A 324 24.87 -15.86 3.02
N ASN A 325 23.88 -16.23 3.85
CA ASN A 325 24.00 -16.22 5.30
C ASN A 325 24.78 -17.47 5.77
N GLY A 326 26.06 -17.27 6.11
CA GLY A 326 27.06 -18.34 6.33
C GLY A 326 27.12 -19.00 7.71
#